data_AF-A0ABD1NPS2-F1
#
_entry.id   AF-A0ABD1NPS2-F1
#
_cell.length_a   1.000
_cell.length_b   1.000
_cell.length_c   1.000
_cell.angle_alpha   90.00
_cell.angle_beta   90.00
_cell.angle_gamma   90.00
#
_symmetry.space_group_name_H-M   'P 1'
#
loop_
_entity.id
_entity.type
_entity.pdbx_description
1 polymer ?
#
loop_
_entity_poly.entity_id
_entity_poly.type
_entity_poly.pdbx_seq_one_letter_code
_entity_poly.pdbx_strand_id
1 'polypeptide(L)'
;MSIFEYNGSALVAMVGKNCFAIASDRRLGVQLQTIATDFQKIYKIHDKLFIGLSGLATDAQTLYQRLVFRHKLYQLREERDMKPETFSSLVSAILYEKRFGPYFCQPVIAGLGDEDKPFICTMDSIGAKELAKDFVVAGTASESLYGACESMFKPDMDAEELF
;
A
#
# COMPACT_ATOMS: atom_id res chain seq x y z
N MET A 1 -7.82 -21.67 -6.56
CA MET A 1 -6.78 -21.03 -5.73
C MET A 1 -6.26 -19.85 -6.53
N SER A 2 -6.44 -18.64 -6.02
CA SER A 2 -6.09 -17.42 -6.74
C SER A 2 -4.57 -17.20 -6.70
N ILE A 3 -3.99 -16.56 -7.73
CA ILE A 3 -2.56 -16.18 -7.72
C ILE A 3 -2.28 -15.22 -6.56
N PHE A 4 -3.24 -14.35 -6.22
CA PHE A 4 -3.15 -13.42 -5.09
C PHE A 4 -3.06 -14.13 -3.72
N GLU A 5 -3.52 -15.39 -3.62
CA GLU A 5 -3.50 -16.17 -2.38
C GLU A 5 -2.20 -16.96 -2.21
N TYR A 6 -1.38 -17.07 -3.26
CA TYR A 6 -0.25 -18.00 -3.29
C TYR A 6 0.75 -17.76 -2.15
N ASN A 7 1.04 -16.50 -1.82
CA ASN A 7 1.95 -16.15 -0.73
C ASN A 7 1.23 -15.73 0.57
N GLY A 8 -0.04 -15.33 0.47
CA GLY A 8 -0.80 -14.70 1.54
C GLY A 8 -0.31 -13.29 1.86
N SER A 9 -1.22 -12.42 2.28
CA SER A 9 -0.89 -11.07 2.76
C SER A 9 -2.08 -10.43 3.47
N ALA A 10 -1.79 -9.54 4.41
CA ALA A 10 -2.75 -8.67 5.06
C ALA A 10 -2.10 -7.28 5.16
N LEU A 11 -2.78 -6.28 4.63
CA LEU A 11 -2.34 -4.89 4.61
C LEU A 11 -3.53 -4.00 4.94
N VAL A 12 -3.28 -3.00 5.79
CA VAL A 12 -4.25 -1.97 6.16
C VAL A 12 -3.55 -0.63 6.24
N ALA A 13 -4.22 0.44 5.79
CA ALA A 13 -3.85 1.80 6.13
C ALA A 13 -5.08 2.54 6.64
N MET A 14 -4.88 3.44 7.61
CA MET A 14 -5.95 4.16 8.29
C MET A 14 -5.53 5.61 8.52
N VAL A 15 -6.50 6.52 8.40
CA VAL A 15 -6.32 7.96 8.55
C VAL A 15 -6.65 8.38 9.98
N GLY A 16 -5.77 9.18 10.59
CA GLY A 16 -6.06 9.96 11.79
C GLY A 16 -6.20 11.44 11.45
N LYS A 17 -6.19 12.31 12.46
CA LYS A 17 -6.38 13.76 12.27
C LYS A 17 -5.29 14.42 11.42
N ASN A 18 -4.03 14.31 11.87
CA ASN A 18 -2.83 14.83 11.19
C ASN A 18 -1.76 13.72 11.09
N CYS A 19 -2.19 12.47 11.05
CA CYS A 19 -1.33 11.29 11.00
C CYS A 19 -2.00 10.18 10.19
N PHE A 20 -1.22 9.17 9.85
CA PHE A 20 -1.71 7.95 9.23
C PHE A 20 -0.98 6.76 9.84
N ALA A 21 -1.63 5.59 9.86
CA ALA A 21 -1.00 4.33 10.18
C ALA A 21 -1.06 3.40 8.96
N ILE A 22 -0.02 2.60 8.77
CA ILE A 22 0.02 1.52 7.79
C ILE A 22 0.62 0.29 8.45
N ALA A 23 -0.07 -0.85 8.35
CA ALA A 23 0.31 -2.09 9.02
C ALA A 23 0.19 -3.28 8.08
N SER A 24 1.07 -4.27 8.27
CA SER A 24 1.09 -5.51 7.51
C SER A 24 1.48 -6.70 8.35
N ASP A 25 1.05 -7.89 7.92
CA ASP A 25 1.58 -9.13 8.44
C ASP A 25 2.98 -9.42 7.89
N ARG A 26 3.75 -10.24 8.61
CA ARG A 26 5.14 -10.58 8.25
C ARG A 26 5.32 -11.97 7.66
N ARG A 27 4.23 -12.72 7.44
CA ARG A 27 4.30 -14.08 6.91
C ARG A 27 4.63 -14.05 5.42
N LEU A 28 5.57 -14.89 5.00
CA LEU A 28 5.73 -15.30 3.61
C LEU A 28 5.41 -16.79 3.51
N GLY A 29 4.36 -17.13 2.77
CA GLY A 29 3.99 -18.50 2.47
C GLY A 29 4.36 -18.93 1.06
N VAL A 30 4.47 -20.23 0.87
CA VAL A 30 4.22 -20.89 -0.41
C VAL A 30 3.02 -21.79 -0.16
N GLN A 31 1.85 -21.29 -0.55
CA GLN A 31 0.56 -21.86 -0.15
C GLN A 31 0.49 -21.99 1.38
N LEU A 32 0.19 -23.19 1.87
CA LEU A 32 0.05 -23.48 3.30
C LEU A 32 1.40 -23.60 4.03
N GLN A 33 2.51 -23.77 3.31
CA GLN A 33 3.83 -23.85 3.93
C GLN A 33 4.35 -22.43 4.23
N THR A 34 4.63 -22.15 5.50
CA THR A 34 5.29 -20.89 5.89
C THR A 34 6.79 -21.00 5.64
N ILE A 35 7.34 -20.04 4.90
CA ILE A 35 8.77 -19.95 4.58
C ILE A 35 9.47 -18.99 5.54
N ALA A 36 8.84 -17.84 5.82
CA ALA A 36 9.42 -16.81 6.68
C ALA A 36 8.33 -16.07 7.48
N THR A 37 8.73 -15.46 8.58
CA THR A 37 7.86 -14.67 9.48
C THR A 37 8.35 -13.24 9.68
N ASP A 38 9.30 -12.81 8.87
CA ASP A 38 9.95 -11.50 8.92
C ASP A 38 9.91 -10.76 7.56
N PHE A 39 9.10 -11.23 6.61
CA PHE A 39 9.04 -10.69 5.26
C PHE A 39 8.46 -9.27 5.23
N GLN A 40 9.18 -8.35 4.60
CA GLN A 40 8.78 -6.95 4.48
C GLN A 40 7.73 -6.76 3.38
N LYS A 41 6.58 -6.16 3.74
CA LYS A 41 5.53 -5.78 2.76
C LYS A 41 5.28 -4.27 2.68
N ILE A 42 5.74 -3.52 3.66
CA ILE A 42 5.65 -2.05 3.70
C ILE A 42 7.02 -1.47 3.43
N TYR A 43 7.08 -0.52 2.51
CA TYR A 43 8.29 0.12 2.07
C TYR A 43 8.18 1.64 2.17
N LYS A 44 9.24 2.27 2.68
CA LYS A 44 9.38 3.72 2.71
C LYS A 44 9.81 4.22 1.33
N ILE A 45 9.07 5.18 0.77
CA ILE A 45 9.46 5.88 -0.46
C ILE A 45 10.28 7.12 -0.10
N HIS A 46 9.78 7.94 0.82
CA HIS A 46 10.48 9.04 1.49
C HIS A 46 9.86 9.27 2.88
N ASP A 47 10.28 10.31 3.61
CA ASP A 47 9.93 10.50 5.04
C ASP A 47 8.43 10.56 5.34
N LYS A 48 7.61 11.03 4.40
CA LYS A 48 6.16 11.22 4.56
C LYS A 48 5.31 10.28 3.70
N LEU A 49 5.91 9.26 3.07
CA LEU A 49 5.19 8.40 2.13
C LEU A 49 5.68 6.95 2.16
N PHE A 50 4.71 6.06 2.33
CA PHE A 50 4.92 4.62 2.39
C PHE A 50 4.00 3.92 1.38
N ILE A 51 4.45 2.75 0.93
CA ILE A 51 3.67 1.84 0.11
C ILE A 51 3.71 0.44 0.71
N GLY A 52 2.54 -0.14 0.95
CA GLY A 52 2.33 -1.55 1.20
C GLY A 52 2.04 -2.28 -0.11
N LEU A 53 2.65 -3.45 -0.32
CA LEU A 53 2.41 -4.28 -1.49
C LEU A 53 1.89 -5.66 -1.04
N SER A 54 0.63 -5.94 -1.35
CA SER A 54 -0.02 -7.24 -1.12
C SER A 54 -0.02 -8.08 -2.41
N GLY A 55 -0.32 -9.38 -2.31
CA GLY A 55 -0.42 -10.28 -3.47
C GLY A 55 0.81 -11.18 -3.66
N LEU A 56 1.23 -11.37 -4.91
CA LEU A 56 2.34 -12.23 -5.28
C LEU A 56 3.69 -11.60 -4.88
N ALA A 57 4.49 -12.33 -4.10
CA ALA A 57 5.74 -11.80 -3.53
C ALA A 57 6.75 -11.34 -4.59
N THR A 58 6.84 -12.07 -5.72
CA THR A 58 7.71 -11.73 -6.85
C THR A 58 7.36 -10.36 -7.44
N ASP A 59 6.07 -10.12 -7.65
CA ASP A 59 5.59 -8.87 -8.23
C ASP A 59 5.68 -7.72 -7.22
N ALA A 60 5.48 -7.99 -5.92
CA ALA A 60 5.65 -7.00 -4.87
C ALA A 60 7.10 -6.45 -4.84
N GLN A 61 8.09 -7.34 -4.86
CA GLN A 61 9.50 -6.92 -4.91
C GLN A 61 9.84 -6.17 -6.21
N THR A 62 9.34 -6.66 -7.35
CA THR A 62 9.58 -6.05 -8.67
C THR A 62 8.96 -4.66 -8.77
N LEU A 63 7.71 -4.51 -8.35
CA LEU A 63 7.00 -3.22 -8.34
C LEU A 63 7.69 -2.23 -7.43
N TYR A 64 8.07 -2.62 -6.22
CA TYR A 64 8.80 -1.75 -5.31
C TYR A 64 10.06 -1.18 -5.95
N GLN A 65 10.91 -2.03 -6.54
CA GLN A 65 12.13 -1.61 -7.21
C GLN A 65 11.86 -0.62 -8.36
N ARG A 66 10.85 -0.89 -9.19
CA ARG A 66 10.45 -0.01 -10.29
C ARG A 66 9.92 1.34 -9.80
N LEU A 67 9.13 1.33 -8.73
CA LEU A 67 8.55 2.54 -8.15
C LEU A 67 9.61 3.43 -7.53
N VAL A 68 10.53 2.87 -6.76
CA VAL A 68 11.67 3.61 -6.20
C VAL A 68 12.54 4.19 -7.30
N PHE A 69 12.82 3.43 -8.36
CA PHE A 69 13.58 3.93 -9.50
C PHE A 69 12.90 5.15 -10.15
N ARG A 70 11.59 5.07 -10.42
CA ARG A 70 10.82 6.18 -11.00
C ARG A 70 10.75 7.39 -10.07
N HIS A 71 10.56 7.16 -8.77
CA HIS A 71 10.54 8.22 -7.77
C HIS A 71 11.89 8.95 -7.68
N LYS A 72 13.02 8.22 -7.61
CA LYS A 72 14.36 8.82 -7.59
C LYS A 72 14.67 9.63 -8.84
N LEU A 73 14.28 9.13 -10.02
CA LEU A 73 14.43 9.89 -11.26
C LEU A 73 13.62 11.19 -11.27
N TYR A 74 12.41 11.16 -10.70
CA TYR A 74 11.59 12.36 -10.55
C TYR A 74 12.25 13.35 -9.58
N GLN A 75 12.71 12.87 -8.43
CA GLN A 75 13.37 13.69 -7.42
C GLN A 75 14.59 14.43 -7.99
N LEU A 76 15.39 13.76 -8.82
CA LEU A 76 16.54 14.36 -9.50
C LEU A 76 16.15 15.40 -10.56
N ARG A 77 14.98 15.26 -11.19
CA ARG A 77 14.51 16.15 -12.26
C ARG A 77 13.80 17.39 -11.72
N GLU A 78 12.96 17.19 -10.71
CA GLU A 78 12.05 18.19 -10.18
C GLU A 78 12.57 18.81 -8.87
N GLU A 79 13.70 18.31 -8.36
CA GLU A 79 14.36 18.76 -7.12
C GLU A 79 13.43 18.75 -5.89
N ARG A 80 12.44 17.84 -5.89
CA ARG A 80 11.46 17.68 -4.81
C ARG A 80 10.93 16.26 -4.72
N ASP A 81 10.46 15.90 -3.54
CA ASP A 81 9.76 14.62 -3.33
C ASP A 81 8.36 14.65 -3.96
N MET A 82 7.92 13.49 -4.45
CA MET A 82 6.56 13.32 -4.98
C MET A 82 5.52 13.46 -3.87
N LYS A 83 4.47 14.25 -4.13
CA LYS A 83 3.28 14.26 -3.27
C LYS A 83 2.54 12.91 -3.34
N PRO A 84 1.88 12.45 -2.27
CA PRO A 84 1.15 11.17 -2.26
C PRO A 84 0.16 11.01 -3.42
N GLU A 85 -0.54 12.07 -3.83
CA GLU A 85 -1.48 12.10 -4.95
C GLU A 85 -0.78 11.88 -6.29
N THR A 86 0.42 12.45 -6.44
CA THR A 86 1.25 12.29 -7.64
C THR A 86 1.81 10.87 -7.70
N PHE A 87 2.29 10.36 -6.56
CA PHE A 87 2.80 9.00 -6.47
C PHE A 87 1.70 7.95 -6.72
N SER A 88 0.48 8.15 -6.22
CA SER A 88 -0.64 7.26 -6.55
C SER A 88 -0.95 7.25 -8.04
N SER A 89 -0.88 8.40 -8.71
CA SER A 89 -1.09 8.45 -10.16
C SER A 89 0.04 7.75 -10.94
N LEU A 90 1.28 7.82 -10.46
CA LEU A 90 2.41 7.04 -11.00
C LEU A 90 2.16 5.53 -10.86
N VAL A 91 1.75 5.07 -9.67
CA VAL A 91 1.49 3.65 -9.40
C VAL A 91 0.38 3.14 -10.31
N SER A 92 -0.73 3.88 -10.40
CA SER A 92 -1.86 3.57 -11.29
C SER A 92 -1.42 3.44 -12.76
N ALA A 93 -0.61 4.37 -13.25
CA ALA A 93 -0.08 4.32 -14.61
C ALA A 93 0.82 3.09 -14.84
N ILE A 94 1.72 2.76 -13.91
CA ILE A 94 2.63 1.61 -14.04
C ILE A 94 1.87 0.27 -14.04
N LEU A 95 0.82 0.15 -13.22
CA LEU A 95 -0.04 -1.03 -13.23
C LEU A 95 -0.82 -1.13 -14.55
N TYR A 96 -1.36 0.00 -15.04
CA TYR A 96 -2.13 0.03 -16.28
C TYR A 96 -1.26 -0.17 -17.54
N GLU A 97 0.02 0.21 -17.52
CA GLU A 97 1.00 -0.15 -18.57
C GLU A 97 1.03 -1.66 -18.84
N LYS A 98 0.66 -2.47 -17.84
CA LYS A 98 0.61 -3.93 -17.89
C LYS A 98 -0.82 -4.48 -17.89
N ARG A 99 -1.79 -3.75 -18.45
CA ARG A 99 -3.22 -4.12 -18.46
C ARG A 99 -3.55 -5.56 -18.90
N PHE A 100 -2.84 -6.12 -19.88
CA PHE A 100 -3.08 -7.48 -20.42
C PHE A 100 -2.12 -8.55 -19.87
N GLY A 101 -1.23 -8.17 -18.96
CA GLY A 101 -0.34 -9.06 -18.24
C GLY A 101 0.04 -8.40 -16.92
N PRO A 102 -0.94 -8.26 -16.00
CA PRO A 102 -0.82 -7.39 -14.84
C PRO A 102 0.19 -7.92 -13.83
N TYR A 103 0.68 -7.03 -12.98
CA TYR A 103 1.31 -7.44 -11.73
C TYR A 103 0.23 -7.92 -10.78
N PHE A 104 0.41 -9.09 -10.17
CA PHE A 104 -0.52 -9.67 -9.21
C PHE A 104 -0.34 -9.06 -7.83
N CYS A 105 -0.46 -7.74 -7.74
CA CYS A 105 -0.35 -6.98 -6.50
C CYS A 105 -1.51 -6.01 -6.33
N GLN A 106 -1.89 -5.75 -5.08
CA GLN A 106 -2.80 -4.67 -4.73
C GLN A 106 -2.02 -3.70 -3.80
N PRO A 107 -1.57 -2.54 -4.32
CA PRO A 107 -0.83 -1.59 -3.52
C PRO A 107 -1.73 -0.81 -2.58
N VAL A 108 -1.22 -0.52 -1.39
CA VAL A 108 -1.80 0.41 -0.41
C VAL A 108 -0.79 1.53 -0.21
N ILE A 109 -1.19 2.75 -0.52
CA ILE A 109 -0.36 3.95 -0.38
C ILE A 109 -0.87 4.72 0.83
N ALA A 110 0.04 5.13 1.70
CA ALA A 110 -0.27 5.95 2.85
C ALA A 110 0.82 7.01 3.05
N GLY A 111 0.43 8.25 3.24
CA GLY A 111 1.36 9.35 3.42
C GLY A 111 0.72 10.64 3.90
N LEU A 112 1.55 11.65 4.10
CA LEU A 112 1.14 13.03 4.39
C LEU A 112 1.43 13.91 3.18
N GLY A 113 0.41 14.65 2.74
CA GLY A 113 0.50 15.67 1.71
C GLY A 113 0.94 17.02 2.26
N ASP A 114 0.52 18.09 1.57
CA ASP A 114 0.73 19.46 2.05
C ASP A 114 -0.01 19.68 3.38
N GLU A 115 0.55 20.52 4.26
CA GLU A 115 -0.03 20.85 5.58
C GLU A 115 -0.31 19.62 6.47
N ASP A 116 0.47 18.55 6.30
CA ASP A 116 0.32 17.27 7.01
C ASP A 116 -1.07 16.63 6.86
N LYS A 117 -1.74 16.91 5.73
CA LYS A 117 -3.00 16.28 5.39
C LYS A 117 -2.78 14.80 5.06
N PRO A 118 -3.42 13.86 5.77
CA PRO A 118 -3.27 12.44 5.49
C PRO A 118 -3.91 12.06 4.15
N PHE A 119 -3.23 11.17 3.44
CA PHE A 119 -3.67 10.61 2.17
C PHE A 119 -3.47 9.09 2.20
N ILE A 120 -4.56 8.37 1.97
CA ILE A 120 -4.55 6.93 1.74
C ILE A 120 -5.19 6.60 0.39
N CYS A 121 -4.66 5.58 -0.28
CA CYS A 121 -5.20 5.10 -1.54
C CYS A 121 -4.87 3.62 -1.71
N THR A 122 -5.85 2.83 -2.13
CA THR A 122 -5.61 1.45 -2.58
C THR A 122 -5.89 1.36 -4.08
N MET A 123 -5.36 0.31 -4.72
CA MET A 123 -5.63 0.04 -6.12
C MET A 123 -5.81 -1.45 -6.38
N ASP A 124 -6.56 -1.76 -7.43
CA ASP A 124 -6.55 -3.11 -8.00
C ASP A 124 -5.25 -3.38 -8.79
N SER A 125 -5.08 -4.61 -9.28
CA SER A 125 -3.89 -5.03 -10.04
C SER A 125 -3.72 -4.36 -11.41
N ILE A 126 -4.71 -3.59 -11.86
CA ILE A 126 -4.66 -2.87 -13.15
C ILE A 126 -4.64 -1.35 -12.96
N GLY A 127 -4.55 -0.87 -11.71
CA GLY A 127 -4.35 0.54 -11.40
C GLY A 127 -5.64 1.35 -11.25
N ALA A 128 -6.80 0.73 -11.05
CA ALA A 128 -8.02 1.45 -10.65
C ALA A 128 -7.85 2.00 -9.24
N LYS A 129 -7.91 3.32 -9.10
CA LYS A 129 -7.67 4.01 -7.82
C LYS A 129 -8.94 4.04 -6.97
N GLU A 130 -8.79 3.68 -5.70
CA GLU A 130 -9.80 3.88 -4.67
C GLU A 130 -9.24 4.85 -3.62
N LEU A 131 -9.97 5.95 -3.41
CA LEU A 131 -9.63 6.99 -2.45
C LEU A 131 -10.62 6.89 -1.30
N ALA A 132 -10.10 6.63 -0.10
CA ALA A 132 -10.90 6.52 1.12
C ALA A 132 -10.53 7.65 2.09
N LYS A 133 -11.44 7.98 3.01
CA LYS A 133 -11.23 9.01 4.05
C LYS A 133 -11.03 8.42 5.44
N ASP A 134 -11.19 7.12 5.56
CA ASP A 134 -11.23 6.34 6.78
C ASP A 134 -10.08 5.32 6.79
N PHE A 135 -10.21 4.24 6.03
CA PHE A 135 -9.22 3.19 5.93
C PHE A 135 -9.28 2.48 4.57
N VAL A 136 -8.19 1.79 4.24
CA VAL A 136 -8.12 0.89 3.09
C VAL A 136 -7.45 -0.41 3.50
N VAL A 137 -7.89 -1.51 2.89
CA VAL A 137 -7.35 -2.85 3.17
C VAL A 137 -6.99 -3.56 1.87
N ALA A 138 -6.02 -4.46 1.94
CA ALA A 138 -5.61 -5.28 0.81
C ALA A 138 -5.04 -6.63 1.26
N GLY A 139 -5.03 -7.60 0.34
CA GLY A 139 -4.53 -8.95 0.57
C GLY A 139 -5.62 -9.97 0.88
N THR A 140 -5.21 -11.15 1.31
CA THR A 140 -6.06 -12.34 1.48
C THR A 140 -6.99 -12.27 2.70
N ALA A 141 -6.70 -11.38 3.66
CA ALA A 141 -7.50 -11.21 4.87
C ALA A 141 -8.42 -9.97 4.83
N SER A 142 -8.67 -9.41 3.63
CA SER A 142 -9.40 -8.15 3.46
C SER A 142 -10.79 -8.16 4.10
N GLU A 143 -11.59 -9.22 3.92
CA GLU A 143 -12.93 -9.31 4.51
C GLU A 143 -12.91 -9.22 6.05
N SER A 144 -11.97 -9.90 6.70
CA SER A 144 -11.81 -9.83 8.16
C SER A 144 -11.31 -8.45 8.61
N LEU A 145 -10.40 -7.85 7.83
CA LEU A 145 -9.90 -6.49 8.12
C LEU A 145 -11.01 -5.44 7.97
N TYR A 146 -11.88 -5.54 6.97
CA TYR A 146 -13.04 -4.67 6.83
C TYR A 146 -13.92 -4.73 8.08
N GLY A 147 -14.30 -5.93 8.55
CA GLY A 147 -15.13 -6.06 9.75
C GLY A 147 -14.51 -5.43 11.01
N ALA A 148 -13.20 -5.59 11.19
CA ALA A 148 -12.48 -4.98 12.30
C ALA A 148 -12.38 -3.45 12.16
N CYS A 149 -12.02 -2.94 10.99
CA CYS A 149 -11.84 -1.51 10.75
C CYS A 149 -13.18 -0.76 10.86
N GLU A 150 -14.26 -1.27 10.29
CA GLU A 150 -15.61 -0.69 10.41
C GLU A 150 -16.07 -0.56 11.87
N SER A 151 -15.69 -1.52 12.72
CA SER A 151 -16.11 -1.52 14.12
C SER A 151 -15.27 -0.58 15.00
N MET A 152 -14.00 -0.38 14.65
CA MET A 152 -13.01 0.30 15.50
C MET A 152 -12.67 1.71 15.04
N PHE A 153 -12.85 2.02 13.76
CA PHE A 153 -12.50 3.31 13.19
C PHE A 153 -13.33 4.44 13.81
N LYS A 154 -12.67 5.56 14.11
CA LYS A 154 -13.30 6.81 14.51
C LYS A 154 -12.71 7.97 13.71
N PRO A 155 -13.52 8.96 13.32
CA PRO A 155 -12.98 10.19 12.73
C PRO A 155 -12.06 10.92 13.71
N ASP A 156 -11.02 11.58 13.16
CA ASP A 156 -10.12 12.48 13.90
C ASP A 156 -9.35 11.88 15.07
N MET A 157 -9.06 10.57 15.04
CA MET A 157 -8.18 9.91 16.02
C MET A 157 -6.81 10.60 16.08
N ASP A 158 -6.28 10.75 17.29
CA ASP A 158 -4.90 11.18 17.49
C ASP A 158 -3.92 10.02 17.22
N ALA A 159 -2.61 10.29 17.34
CA ALA A 159 -1.61 9.28 17.07
C ALA A 159 -1.64 8.13 18.09
N GLU A 160 -1.93 8.38 19.37
CA GLU A 160 -1.95 7.33 20.38
C GLU A 160 -3.16 6.41 20.23
N GLU A 161 -4.30 6.94 19.80
CA GLU A 161 -5.48 6.15 19.49
C GLU A 161 -5.34 5.33 18.19
N LEU A 162 -4.56 5.83 17.24
CA LEU A 162 -4.38 5.20 15.92
C LEU A 162 -3.28 4.12 15.89
N PHE A 163 -2.20 4.27 16.67
CA PHE A 163 -1.00 3.41 16.62
C PHE A 163 -1.02 2.22 17.60
#